data_AF-A0A970C0F2-F1
#
_entry.id   AF-A0A970C0F2-F1
#
_cell.length_a   1.000
_cell.length_b   1.000
_cell.length_c   1.000
_cell.angle_alpha   90.00
_cell.angle_beta   90.00
_cell.angle_gamma   90.00
#
_symmetry.space_group_name_H-M   'P 1'
#
loop_
_entity.id
_entity.type
_entity.pdbx_description
1 polymer ?
#
loop_
_entity_poly.entity_id
_entity_poly.type
_entity_poly.pdbx_seq_one_letter_code
_entity_poly.pdbx_strand_id
1 'polypeptide(L)' 'PGEAFCELDAIKLLTGADACLLGGGGIHGAEGCVWVGVQGTPGQMEDVAALFERINTEPMCEV' A
#
# COMPACT_ATOMS: atom_id res chain seq x y z
N PRO A 1 -13.22 6.07 21.75
CA PRO A 1 -12.89 6.06 20.30
C PRO A 1 -11.49 5.49 20.10
N GLY A 2 -11.30 4.62 19.09
CA GLY A 2 -10.00 4.06 18.72
C GLY A 2 -9.27 4.89 17.66
N GLU A 3 -7.96 4.69 17.54
CA GLU A 3 -7.15 5.28 16.47
C GLU A 3 -7.50 4.61 15.12
N ALA A 4 -7.63 5.42 14.07
CA ALA A 4 -7.82 4.90 12.72
C ALA A 4 -6.48 4.43 12.16
N PHE A 5 -6.46 3.26 11.54
CA PHE A 5 -5.28 2.68 10.92
C PHE A 5 -5.67 2.13 9.55
N CYS A 6 -4.95 2.54 8.50
CA CYS A 6 -5.20 2.18 7.11
C CYS A 6 -3.96 1.56 6.44
N GLU A 7 -4.10 1.19 5.18
CA GLU A 7 -3.05 0.56 4.39
C GLU A 7 -1.81 1.46 4.23
N LEU A 8 -1.99 2.79 4.20
CA LEU A 8 -0.86 3.73 4.16
C LEU A 8 -0.04 3.67 5.46
N ASP A 9 -0.70 3.53 6.60
CA ASP A 9 -0.04 3.35 7.90
C ASP A 9 0.67 2.00 7.98
N ALA A 10 0.12 0.97 7.34
CA ALA A 10 0.76 -0.35 7.24
C ALA A 10 2.07 -0.29 6.45
N ILE A 11 2.14 0.46 5.34
CA ILE A 11 3.39 0.66 4.59
C ILE A 11 4.46 1.28 5.49
N LYS A 12 4.10 2.35 6.21
CA LYS A 12 4.99 3.00 7.19
C LYS A 12 5.45 2.05 8.28
N LEU A 13 4.54 1.28 8.87
CA LEU A 13 4.84 0.35 9.95
C LEU A 13 5.77 -0.79 9.50
N LEU A 14 5.57 -1.32 8.30
CA LEU A 14 6.28 -2.51 7.82
C LEU A 14 7.62 -2.19 7.15
N THR A 15 7.74 -1.02 6.52
CA THR A 15 8.92 -0.66 5.70
C THR A 15 9.65 0.58 6.22
N GLY A 16 9.03 1.36 7.11
CA GLY A 16 9.50 2.66 7.53
C GLY A 16 9.34 3.77 6.49
N ALA A 17 8.90 3.46 5.26
CA ALA A 17 8.68 4.45 4.20
C ALA A 17 7.37 5.23 4.42
N ASP A 18 7.38 6.52 4.08
CA ASP A 18 6.16 7.34 4.08
C ASP A 18 5.33 7.03 2.83
N ALA A 19 4.02 6.89 2.99
CA ALA A 19 3.08 6.63 1.91
C ALA A 19 1.94 7.65 1.88
N CYS A 20 1.54 8.06 0.68
CA CYS A 20 0.39 8.95 0.49
C CYS A 20 -0.42 8.56 -0.75
N LEU A 21 -1.72 8.88 -0.74
CA LEU A 21 -2.58 8.70 -1.90
C LEU A 21 -2.35 9.83 -2.90
N LEU A 22 -1.91 9.50 -4.12
CA LEU A 22 -1.75 10.45 -5.22
C LEU A 22 -3.03 10.57 -6.06
N GLY A 23 -3.80 9.48 -6.15
CA GLY A 23 -5.06 9.45 -6.87
C GLY A 23 -5.74 8.10 -6.74
N GLY A 24 -7.06 8.07 -6.90
CA GLY A 24 -7.84 6.84 -6.86
C GLY A 24 -9.06 6.95 -7.77
N GLY A 25 -9.50 5.83 -8.32
CA GLY A 25 -10.70 5.78 -9.15
C GLY A 25 -10.71 4.56 -10.07
N GLY A 26 -11.87 4.29 -10.65
CA GLY A 26 -12.09 3.23 -11.63
C GLY A 26 -12.90 3.71 -12.81
N ILE A 27 -12.95 2.94 -13.88
CA ILE A 27 -13.91 3.17 -14.97
C ILE A 27 -15.32 3.11 -14.35
N HIS A 28 -16.06 4.23 -14.40
CA HIS A 28 -17.39 4.39 -13.80
C HIS A 28 -17.51 4.07 -12.30
N GLY A 29 -16.40 4.13 -11.53
CA GLY A 29 -16.41 3.90 -10.08
C GLY A 29 -16.55 2.44 -9.63
N ALA A 30 -16.40 1.47 -10.54
CA ALA A 30 -16.60 0.04 -10.26
C ALA A 30 -15.29 -0.76 -10.03
N GLU A 31 -14.17 -0.33 -10.63
CA GLU A 31 -12.88 -1.01 -10.54
C GLU A 31 -11.84 -0.07 -9.92
N GLY A 32 -11.77 -0.02 -8.60
CA GLY A 32 -10.87 0.93 -7.92
C GLY A 32 -9.40 0.57 -8.15
N CYS A 33 -8.68 1.41 -8.89
CA CYS A 33 -7.22 1.46 -8.80
C CYS A 33 -6.81 2.70 -8.00
N VAL A 34 -5.70 2.58 -7.27
CA VAL A 34 -5.10 3.69 -6.53
C VAL A 34 -3.65 3.85 -6.93
N TRP A 35 -3.21 5.10 -7.00
CA TRP A 35 -1.82 5.48 -7.13
C TRP A 35 -1.33 5.90 -5.76
N VAL A 36 -0.44 5.10 -5.19
CA VAL A 36 0.21 5.38 -3.90
C VAL A 36 1.61 5.90 -4.18
N GLY A 37 1.91 7.10 -3.68
CA GLY A 37 3.26 7.65 -3.66
C GLY A 37 3.98 7.15 -2.43
N VAL A 38 5.22 6.68 -2.59
CA VAL A 38 6.04 6.18 -1.50
C VAL A 38 7.40 6.89 -1.50
N GLN A 39 7.85 7.32 -0.33
CA GLN A 39 9.12 8.02 -0.15
C GLN A 39 9.89 7.42 1.02
N GLY A 40 11.18 7.16 0.80
CA GLY A 40 12.08 6.63 1.82
C GLY A 40 13.52 6.60 1.35
N THR A 41 14.40 6.04 2.19
CA THR A 41 15.77 5.72 1.82
C THR A 41 15.82 4.55 0.81
N PRO A 42 16.94 4.32 0.11
CA PRO A 42 17.05 3.21 -0.83
C PRO A 42 16.66 1.85 -0.24
N GLY A 43 17.10 1.53 0.99
CA GLY A 43 16.74 0.27 1.65
C GLY A 43 15.25 0.17 1.96
N GLN A 44 14.61 1.27 2.39
CA GLN A 44 13.16 1.28 2.61
C GLN A 44 12.38 1.09 1.30
N MET A 45 12.88 1.61 0.17
CA MET A 45 12.25 1.40 -1.14
C MET A 45 12.40 -0.05 -1.62
N GLU A 46 13.51 -0.72 -1.30
CA GLU A 46 13.68 -2.17 -1.53
C GLU A 46 12.67 -2.98 -0.70
N ASP A 47 12.48 -2.61 0.58
CA ASP A 47 11.49 -3.25 1.45
C ASP A 47 10.06 -3.04 0.95
N VAL A 48 9.73 -1.84 0.45
CA VAL A 48 8.45 -1.53 -0.19
C VAL A 48 8.24 -2.41 -1.43
N ALA A 49 9.25 -2.53 -2.30
CA ALA A 49 9.15 -3.36 -3.49
C ALA A 49 8.92 -4.84 -3.15
N ALA A 50 9.64 -5.35 -2.15
CA ALA A 50 9.46 -6.72 -1.66
C ALA A 50 8.07 -6.94 -1.03
N LEU A 51 7.54 -5.96 -0.29
CA LEU A 51 6.19 -6.00 0.27
C LEU A 51 5.14 -6.06 -0.84
N PHE A 52 5.24 -5.23 -1.88
CA PHE A 52 4.29 -5.22 -3.00
C PHE A 52 4.33 -6.52 -3.81
N GLU A 53 5.51 -7.09 -4.03
CA GLU A 53 5.65 -8.39 -4.70
C GLU A 53 4.95 -9.51 -3.92
N ARG A 54 5.10 -9.51 -2.59
CA ARG A 54 4.39 -10.46 -1.72
C ARG A 54 2.89 -10.31 -1.86
N ILE A 55 2.36 -9.10 -1.74
CA ILE A 55 0.91 -8.82 -1.85
C ILE A 55 0.36 -9.29 -3.21
N ASN A 56 1.07 -9.01 -4.30
CA ASN A 56 0.64 -9.42 -5.66
C ASN A 56 0.61 -10.94 -5.87
N THR A 57 1.34 -11.69 -5.04
CA THR A 57 1.45 -13.15 -5.12
C THR A 57 0.68 -13.86 -4.01
N GLU A 58 -0.08 -13.12 -3.18
CA GLU A 58 -0.92 -13.71 -2.15
C GLU A 58 -2.03 -14.58 -2.78
N PRO A 59 -2.33 -15.75 -2.18
CA PRO A 59 -3.44 -16.56 -2.62
C PRO A 59 -4.76 -15.82 -2.38
N MET A 60 -5.81 -16.23 -3.11
CA MET A 60 -7.17 -15.75 -2.87
C MET A 60 -7.55 -15.97 -1.40
N CYS A 61 -8.18 -14.96 -0.79
CA CYS A 61 -8.67 -15.07 0.57
C CYS A 61 -9.63 -16.26 0.70
N GLU A 62 -9.32 -17.18 1.62
CA GLU A 62 -10.20 -18.29 1.97
C GLU A 62 -11.12 -17.85 3.12
N VAL A 63 -12.43 -18.06 2.94
CA VAL A 63 -13.49 -17.65 3.88
C VAL A 63 -14.08 -18.83 4.64
#